data_AF-A0A7K9SE41-F1
#
_entry.id   AF-A0A7K9SE41-F1
#
_cell.length_a   1.000
_cell.length_b   1.000
_cell.length_c   1.000
_cell.angle_alpha   90.00
_cell.angle_beta   90.00
_cell.angle_gamma   90.00
#
_symmetry.space_group_name_H-M   'P 1'
#
loop_
_entity.id
_entity.type
_entity.pdbx_description
1 polymer ?
#
loop_
_entity_poly.entity_id
_entity_poly.type
_entity_poly.pdbx_seq_one_letter_code
_entity_poly.pdbx_strand_id
1 'polypeptide(L)' 'GSVTPEPAPVSQLVTDFGLRLFRETLSPRGDTNVALSPLGVTSLLVALQVATAGRGRRQLEEATGFSIDGEG' A
#
# COMPACT_ATOMS: atom_id res chain seq x y z
N GLY A 1 -31.92 -4.61 -4.25
CA GLY A 1 -30.95 -3.58 -4.67
C GLY A 1 -29.57 -4.09 -4.35
N SER A 2 -28.66 -4.09 -5.31
CA SER A 2 -27.25 -4.44 -5.09
C SER A 2 -26.60 -3.33 -4.26
N VAL A 3 -26.19 -3.65 -3.04
CA VAL A 3 -25.30 -2.77 -2.28
C VAL A 3 -23.91 -2.93 -2.89
N THR A 4 -23.46 -1.95 -3.66
CA THR A 4 -22.05 -1.82 -4.02
C THR A 4 -21.28 -1.45 -2.75
N PRO A 5 -20.22 -2.19 -2.36
CA PRO A 5 -19.39 -1.80 -1.25
C PRO A 5 -18.79 -0.41 -1.54
N GLU A 6 -18.93 0.50 -0.59
CA GLU A 6 -18.20 1.78 -0.65
C GLU A 6 -16.69 1.48 -0.62
N PRO A 7 -15.89 2.20 -1.43
CA PRO A 7 -14.43 2.03 -1.41
C PRO A 7 -13.87 2.32 -0.01
N ALA A 8 -12.88 1.53 0.39
CA ALA A 8 -12.25 1.68 1.70
C ALA A 8 -11.58 3.07 1.80
N PRO A 9 -11.67 3.75 2.96
CA PRO A 9 -10.93 4.98 3.20
C PRO A 9 -9.43 4.78 2.96
N VAL A 10 -8.76 5.77 2.35
CA VAL A 10 -7.31 5.74 2.08
C VAL A 10 -6.49 5.43 3.34
N SER A 11 -6.93 5.91 4.51
CA SER A 11 -6.29 5.60 5.80
C SER A 11 -6.28 4.10 6.14
N GLN A 12 -7.34 3.37 5.77
CA GLN A 12 -7.42 1.91 5.94
C GLN A 12 -6.48 1.21 4.96
N LEU A 13 -6.48 1.62 3.68
CA LEU A 13 -5.57 1.07 2.66
C LEU A 13 -4.09 1.25 3.03
N VAL A 14 -3.72 2.43 3.52
CA VAL A 14 -2.36 2.74 4.03
C VAL A 14 -2.00 1.83 5.21
N THR A 15 -2.93 1.63 6.14
CA THR A 15 -2.72 0.76 7.31
C THR A 15 -2.53 -0.69 6.89
N ASP A 16 -3.41 -1.20 6.03
CA ASP A 16 -3.42 -2.58 5.57
C ASP A 16 -2.19 -2.91 4.73
N PHE A 17 -1.78 -2.00 3.85
CA PHE A 17 -0.53 -2.14 3.11
C PHE A 17 0.68 -2.18 4.05
N GLY A 18 0.76 -1.24 5.02
CA GLY A 18 1.86 -1.22 5.99
C GLY A 18 1.95 -2.46 6.86
N LEU A 19 0.80 -3.01 7.30
CA LEU A 19 0.76 -4.26 8.08
C LEU A 19 1.19 -5.48 7.25
N ARG A 20 0.79 -5.56 5.97
CA ARG A 20 1.25 -6.61 5.06
C ARG A 20 2.77 -6.55 4.87
N LEU A 21 3.32 -5.36 4.65
CA LEU A 21 4.76 -5.16 4.50
C LEU A 21 5.51 -5.50 5.80
N PHE A 22 4.99 -5.07 6.96
CA PHE A 22 5.59 -5.40 8.25
C PHE A 22 5.62 -6.92 8.50
N ARG A 23 4.56 -7.65 8.15
CA ARG A 23 4.56 -9.12 8.27
C ARG A 23 5.63 -9.76 7.38
N GLU A 24 5.80 -9.26 6.17
CA GLU A 24 6.83 -9.77 5.25
C GLU A 24 8.25 -9.52 5.77
N THR A 25 8.50 -8.41 6.49
CA THR A 25 9.81 -8.15 7.09
C THR A 25 10.14 -9.05 8.28
N LEU A 26 9.13 -9.67 8.90
CA LEU A 26 9.29 -10.64 10.00
C LEU A 26 9.57 -12.07 9.51
N SER A 27 9.04 -12.47 8.34
CA SER A 27 9.06 -13.86 7.87
C SER A 27 10.43 -14.55 7.69
N PRO A 28 11.59 -13.88 7.70
CA PRO A 28 12.90 -14.58 7.71
C PRO A 28 13.72 -14.44 9.01
N ARG A 29 13.32 -13.62 9.98
CA ARG A 29 14.18 -13.22 11.11
C ARG A 29 13.49 -13.57 12.43
N GLY A 30 14.14 -14.33 13.31
CA GLY A 30 13.65 -14.74 14.63
C GLY A 30 13.31 -13.56 15.57
N ASP A 31 13.88 -13.49 16.78
CA ASP A 31 13.59 -12.44 17.78
C ASP A 31 14.20 -11.05 17.44
N THR A 32 14.03 -10.58 16.20
CA THR A 32 14.55 -9.30 15.75
C THR A 32 13.53 -8.19 15.97
N ASN A 33 13.92 -7.15 16.70
CA ASN A 33 13.11 -5.94 16.80
C ASN A 33 13.07 -5.21 15.45
N VAL A 34 11.87 -5.03 14.91
CA VAL A 34 11.64 -4.30 13.65
C VAL A 34 10.71 -3.12 13.91
N ALA A 35 11.04 -1.97 13.34
CA ALA A 35 10.18 -0.80 13.31
C ALA A 35 9.86 -0.44 11.85
N LEU A 36 8.59 -0.08 11.58
CA LEU A 36 8.12 0.33 10.27
C LEU A 36 7.08 1.45 10.44
N SER A 37 7.11 2.44 9.55
CA SER A 37 6.07 3.47 9.45
C SER A 37 5.18 3.18 8.23
N PRO A 38 3.93 2.70 8.44
CA PRO A 38 2.98 2.45 7.34
C PRO A 38 2.81 3.67 6.43
N LEU A 39 2.63 4.84 7.05
CA LEU A 39 2.48 6.09 6.31
C LEU A 39 3.76 6.43 5.54
N GLY A 40 4.93 6.36 6.17
CA GLY A 40 6.19 6.75 5.55
C GLY A 40 6.53 5.93 4.31
N VAL A 41 6.37 4.60 4.38
CA VAL A 41 6.60 3.74 3.21
C VAL A 41 5.55 4.01 2.12
N THR A 42 4.27 4.12 2.50
CA THR A 42 3.21 4.36 1.52
C THR A 42 3.41 5.70 0.80
N SER A 43 3.81 6.76 1.50
CA SER A 43 4.12 8.05 0.89
C SER A 43 5.21 7.95 -0.19
N LEU A 44 6.25 7.14 0.03
CA LEU A 44 7.29 6.91 -0.97
C LEU A 44 6.75 6.16 -2.20
N LEU A 45 5.94 5.12 -1.99
CA LEU A 45 5.36 4.34 -3.10
C LEU A 45 4.35 5.16 -3.92
N VAL A 46 3.56 6.00 -3.27
CA VAL A 46 2.66 6.95 -3.95
C VAL A 46 3.44 7.94 -4.79
N ALA A 47 4.54 8.51 -4.26
CA ALA A 47 5.42 9.36 -5.05
C ALA A 47 6.03 8.62 -6.25
N LEU A 48 6.35 7.32 -6.10
CA LEU A 48 6.82 6.48 -7.20
C LEU A 48 5.75 6.20 -8.27
N GLN A 49 4.46 6.19 -7.94
CA GLN A 49 3.39 6.08 -8.95
C GLN A 49 3.42 7.25 -9.94
N VAL A 50 3.78 8.46 -9.47
CA VAL A 50 3.94 9.66 -10.32
C VAL A 50 5.14 9.54 -11.24
N ALA A 51 6.23 8.95 -10.74
CA ALA A 51 7.49 8.83 -11.47
C ALA A 51 7.56 7.61 -12.40
N THR A 52 6.56 6.72 -12.38
CA THR A 52 6.55 5.47 -13.13
C THR A 52 5.36 5.39 -14.09
N ALA A 53 5.51 4.62 -15.15
CA ALA A 53 4.45 4.38 -16.14
C ALA A 53 4.36 2.89 -16.49
N GLY A 54 3.26 2.52 -17.15
CA GLY A 54 3.02 1.16 -17.62
C GLY A 54 3.02 0.12 -16.50
N ARG A 55 3.77 -0.97 -16.67
CA ARG A 55 3.76 -2.11 -15.74
C ARG A 55 4.19 -1.73 -14.32
N GLY A 56 5.21 -0.88 -14.18
CA GLY A 56 5.74 -0.50 -12.86
C GLY A 56 4.71 0.26 -12.03
N ARG A 57 4.03 1.23 -12.65
CA ARG A 57 2.94 1.97 -12.02
C ARG A 57 1.81 1.06 -11.57
N ARG A 58 1.35 0.17 -12.46
CA ARG A 58 0.26 -0.77 -12.16
C ARG A 58 0.56 -1.66 -10.95
N GLN A 59 1.81 -2.13 -10.82
CA GLN A 59 2.24 -2.92 -9.66
C GLN A 59 2.17 -2.11 -8.36
N LEU A 60 2.50 -0.82 -8.39
CA LEU A 60 2.41 0.06 -7.22
C LEU A 60 0.95 0.31 -6.82
N GLU A 61 0.07 0.56 -7.79
CA GLU A 61 -1.37 0.76 -7.55
C GLU A 61 -2.03 -0.50 -6.97
N GLU A 62 -1.73 -1.67 -7.54
CA GLU A 62 -2.23 -2.96 -7.06
C GLU A 62 -1.71 -3.28 -5.64
N ALA A 63 -0.46 -2.92 -5.33
CA ALA A 63 0.12 -3.12 -4.01
C ALA A 63 -0.52 -2.23 -2.94
N THR A 64 -0.65 -0.92 -3.21
CA THR A 64 -1.21 0.05 -2.25
C THR A 64 -2.74 0.02 -2.19
N GLY A 65 -3.40 -0.51 -3.22
CA GLY A 65 -4.86 -0.57 -3.33
C GLY A 65 -5.52 0.75 -3.74
N PHE A 66 -4.73 1.72 -4.22
CA PHE A 66 -5.24 2.99 -4.73
C PHE A 66 -4.27 3.63 -5.73
N SER A 67 -4.81 4.46 -6.64
CA SER A 67 -4.06 5.26 -7.60
C SER A 67 -4.06 6.74 -7.22
N ILE A 68 -2.91 7.41 -7.40
CA ILE A 68 -2.77 8.85 -7.13
C ILE A 68 -3.53 9.74 -8.13
N ASP A 69 -3.73 9.28 -9.37
CA ASP A 69 -4.45 10.06 -10.40
C ASP A 69 -5.98 9.91 -10.28
N GLY A 70 -6.44 9.04 -9.37
CA GLY A 70 -7.83 8.62 -9.29
C GLY A 70 -8.20 7.65 -10.42
N GLU A 71 -8.48 6.41 -10.07
CA GLU A 71 -9.84 5.87 -9.96
C GLU A 71 -9.79 4.83 -8.83
N GLY A 72 -10.67 5.00 -7.83
CA GLY A 72 -10.97 3.98 -6.83
C GLY A 72 -12.16 3.15 -7.29
#